data_AF-A0A183D321-F1
#
_entry.id   AF-A0A183D321-F1
#
_cell.length_a   1.000
_cell.length_b   1.000
_cell.length_c   1.000
_cell.angle_alpha   90.00
_cell.angle_beta   90.00
_cell.angle_gamma   90.00
#
_symmetry.space_group_name_H-M   'P 1'
#
loop_
_entity.id
_entity.type
_entity.pdbx_description
1 polymer ?
#
loop_
_entity_poly.entity_id
_entity_poly.type
_entity_poly.pdbx_seq_one_letter_code
_entity_poly.pdbx_strand_id
1 'polypeptide(L)'
;MLLSHVALLWMLHIGAVQSQLFPFQDLFKPFVNIPNLFNRQQPKTTEDLIAESRLKKCCNHLQQADAQCKAQYCSFDALSADKALLFMTTCGPRGPTVGQMWDCASSRKDHSKCCRMVGVGPECMAYCQTTNGVPSDPAIYMNCLKYFDAVKLCFKQYLSKNPNLYGDL
;
A
#
# COMPACT_ATOMS: atom_id res chain seq x y z
N MET A 1 56.64 -7.73 -56.50
CA MET A 1 57.96 -8.38 -56.38
C MET A 1 58.54 -7.97 -55.03
N LEU A 2 58.83 -8.96 -54.17
CA LEU A 2 59.62 -8.91 -52.92
C LEU A 2 59.08 -7.99 -51.81
N LEU A 3 58.51 -8.42 -50.66
CA LEU A 3 58.99 -9.39 -49.66
C LEU A 3 60.49 -9.24 -49.36
N SER A 4 60.86 -8.55 -48.28
CA SER A 4 61.43 -9.17 -47.06
C SER A 4 62.21 -8.19 -46.17
N HIS A 5 62.12 -8.45 -44.86
CA HIS A 5 63.02 -8.08 -43.74
C HIS A 5 62.52 -7.01 -42.76
N VAL A 6 62.53 -7.20 -41.43
CA VAL A 6 62.50 -8.34 -40.51
C VAL A 6 62.47 -7.69 -39.11
N ALA A 7 61.86 -8.39 -38.16
CA ALA A 7 62.01 -8.23 -36.71
C ALA A 7 61.44 -6.96 -36.05
N LEU A 8 60.50 -7.15 -35.13
CA LEU A 8 60.78 -7.06 -33.68
C LEU A 8 59.45 -7.16 -32.89
N LEU A 9 59.44 -8.07 -31.90
CA LEU A 9 58.69 -8.00 -30.63
C LEU A 9 57.15 -8.16 -30.77
N TRP A 10 56.57 -9.36 -30.63
CA TRP A 10 56.23 -10.03 -29.35
C TRP A 10 56.04 -9.10 -28.15
N MET A 11 54.88 -9.28 -27.49
CA MET A 11 54.36 -8.60 -26.29
C MET A 11 53.56 -7.34 -26.57
N LEU A 12 52.23 -7.43 -26.42
CA LEU A 12 51.46 -6.73 -25.38
C LEU A 12 49.95 -6.98 -25.60
N HIS A 13 49.47 -8.12 -25.10
CA HIS A 13 48.10 -8.20 -24.61
C HIS A 13 48.06 -7.51 -23.25
N ILE A 14 47.72 -6.23 -23.24
CA ILE A 14 47.25 -5.51 -22.05
C ILE A 14 45.73 -5.78 -22.05
N GLY A 15 45.19 -6.62 -21.18
CA GLY A 15 45.38 -6.57 -19.74
C GLY A 15 44.32 -5.62 -19.19
N ALA A 16 43.19 -6.18 -18.79
CA ALA A 16 42.10 -5.46 -18.15
C ALA A 16 42.64 -4.63 -16.97
N VAL A 17 42.51 -3.31 -17.05
CA VAL A 17 42.84 -2.42 -15.93
C VAL A 17 41.65 -2.40 -14.98
N GLN A 18 41.86 -3.08 -13.87
CA GLN A 18 41.08 -3.09 -12.65
C GLN A 18 41.40 -1.83 -11.85
N SER A 19 40.44 -0.92 -11.70
CA SER A 19 40.44 0.08 -10.63
C SER A 19 39.38 -0.31 -9.61
N GLN A 20 39.86 -0.87 -8.50
CA GLN A 20 39.07 -1.19 -7.32
C GLN A 20 38.83 0.08 -6.51
N LEU A 21 37.58 0.26 -6.06
CA LEU A 21 37.07 1.01 -4.89
C LEU A 21 35.55 0.71 -4.98
N PHE A 22 34.90 -0.18 -4.23
CA PHE A 22 34.70 -0.23 -2.79
C PHE A 22 34.28 -1.66 -2.35
N PRO A 23 34.73 -2.17 -1.18
CA PRO A 23 34.32 -3.48 -0.66
C PRO A 23 33.29 -3.32 0.47
N PHE A 24 32.00 -3.14 0.19
CA PHE A 24 30.95 -3.13 1.23
C PHE A 24 29.57 -3.59 0.76
N GLN A 25 29.47 -4.54 -0.17
CA GLN A 25 28.17 -5.01 -0.67
C GLN A 25 27.58 -6.22 0.07
N ASP A 26 28.27 -6.81 1.06
CA ASP A 26 27.82 -8.06 1.67
C ASP A 26 27.32 -7.97 3.13
N LEU A 27 27.11 -6.77 3.69
CA LEU A 27 26.60 -6.61 5.07
C LEU A 27 25.10 -6.23 5.17
N PHE A 28 24.39 -6.11 4.04
CA PHE A 28 22.94 -5.83 4.02
C PHE A 28 22.17 -6.88 3.21
N LYS A 29 22.24 -8.14 3.63
CA LYS A 29 21.16 -9.09 3.34
C LYS A 29 20.22 -9.14 4.54
N PRO A 30 19.07 -8.44 4.54
CA PRO A 30 17.94 -8.97 5.28
C PRO A 30 17.33 -10.10 4.43
N PHE A 31 17.20 -11.27 5.05
CA PHE A 31 16.33 -12.34 4.58
C PHE A 31 14.91 -11.79 4.42
N VAL A 32 14.52 -11.38 3.22
CA VAL A 32 13.12 -11.35 2.83
C VAL A 32 13.00 -11.91 1.43
N ASN A 33 12.60 -13.19 1.34
CA ASN A 33 12.09 -13.77 0.12
C ASN A 33 10.65 -13.29 -0.04
N ILE A 34 10.45 -12.15 -0.70
CA ILE A 34 9.12 -11.63 -1.05
C ILE A 34 8.81 -12.09 -2.48
N PRO A 35 7.98 -13.13 -2.69
CA PRO A 35 7.41 -13.34 -4.00
C PRO A 35 6.38 -12.23 -4.27
N ASN A 36 6.75 -11.30 -5.17
CA ASN A 36 5.84 -10.46 -5.96
C ASN A 36 4.68 -9.74 -5.22
N LEU A 37 5.00 -8.71 -4.43
CA LEU A 37 4.00 -7.73 -3.95
C LEU A 37 3.72 -6.59 -4.96
N PHE A 38 4.40 -6.57 -6.12
CA PHE A 38 4.33 -5.51 -7.13
C PHE A 38 3.90 -6.01 -8.52
N ASN A 39 2.89 -6.88 -8.58
CA ASN A 39 2.18 -7.12 -9.85
C ASN A 39 0.71 -6.73 -9.70
N ARG A 40 0.32 -5.59 -10.32
CA ARG A 40 -0.97 -4.90 -10.20
C ARG A 40 -2.14 -5.63 -10.90
N GLN A 41 -1.97 -6.89 -11.29
CA GLN A 41 -3.02 -7.77 -11.80
C GLN A 41 -2.98 -9.11 -11.07
N GLN A 42 -3.22 -9.11 -9.76
CA GLN A 42 -3.66 -10.32 -9.09
C GLN A 42 -5.18 -10.44 -9.19
N PRO A 43 -5.71 -11.63 -9.52
CA PRO A 43 -7.15 -11.87 -9.49
C PRO A 43 -7.69 -11.67 -8.08
N LYS A 44 -8.82 -10.96 -7.98
CA LYS A 44 -9.48 -10.68 -6.71
C LYS A 44 -9.95 -11.99 -6.06
N THR A 45 -9.58 -12.22 -4.80
CA THR A 45 -9.92 -13.46 -4.10
C THR A 45 -11.39 -13.47 -3.65
N THR A 46 -11.92 -14.64 -3.29
CA THR A 46 -13.25 -14.75 -2.65
C THR A 46 -13.34 -13.91 -1.37
N GLU A 47 -12.27 -13.89 -0.57
CA GLU A 47 -12.21 -13.07 0.65
C GLU A 47 -12.30 -11.56 0.31
N ASP A 48 -11.61 -11.11 -0.74
CA ASP A 48 -11.69 -9.73 -1.22
C ASP A 48 -13.10 -9.37 -1.70
N LEU A 49 -13.80 -10.30 -2.36
CA LEU A 49 -15.17 -10.10 -2.82
C LEU A 49 -16.16 -9.97 -1.65
N ILE A 50 -16.01 -10.81 -0.63
CA ILE A 50 -16.82 -10.75 0.60
C ILE A 50 -16.60 -9.42 1.33
N ALA A 51 -15.33 -9.05 1.56
CA ALA A 51 -15.01 -7.81 2.24
C ALA A 51 -15.57 -6.58 1.50
N GLU A 52 -15.45 -6.56 0.18
CA GLU A 52 -16.01 -5.50 -0.68
C GLU A 52 -17.53 -5.42 -0.62
N SER A 53 -18.22 -6.56 -0.67
CA SER A 53 -19.67 -6.62 -0.52
C SER A 53 -20.11 -6.00 0.81
N ARG A 54 -19.44 -6.38 1.91
CA ARG A 54 -19.74 -5.90 3.26
C ARG A 54 -19.47 -4.41 3.44
N LEU A 55 -18.37 -3.90 2.89
CA LEU A 55 -18.06 -2.48 2.86
C LEU A 55 -19.17 -1.69 2.13
N LYS A 56 -19.57 -2.14 0.94
CA LYS A 56 -20.64 -1.50 0.16
C LYS A 56 -21.96 -1.46 0.91
N LYS A 57 -22.34 -2.57 1.55
CA LYS A 57 -23.53 -2.61 2.42
C LYS A 57 -23.44 -1.59 3.56
N CYS A 58 -22.27 -1.46 4.20
CA CYS A 58 -22.07 -0.47 5.25
C CYS A 58 -22.28 0.96 4.76
N CYS A 59 -21.69 1.32 3.62
CA CYS A 59 -21.85 2.66 3.05
C CYS A 59 -23.30 3.03 2.74
N ASN A 60 -24.16 2.05 2.41
CA ASN A 60 -25.57 2.30 2.14
C ASN A 60 -26.35 2.78 3.37
N HIS A 61 -25.86 2.46 4.58
CA HIS A 61 -26.45 2.96 5.83
C HIS A 61 -26.04 4.41 6.14
N LEU A 62 -25.02 4.96 5.48
CA LEU A 62 -24.50 6.29 5.77
C LEU A 62 -25.42 7.39 5.22
N GLN A 63 -26.29 7.93 6.06
CA GLN A 63 -27.24 8.99 5.69
C GLN A 63 -26.60 10.37 5.55
N GLN A 64 -25.52 10.64 6.29
CA GLN A 64 -24.85 11.95 6.30
C GLN A 64 -23.67 12.04 5.31
N ALA A 65 -23.23 10.91 4.78
CA ALA A 65 -22.18 10.87 3.77
C ALA A 65 -22.73 11.27 2.39
N ASP A 66 -21.94 12.05 1.66
CA ASP A 66 -22.25 12.55 0.33
C ASP A 66 -22.54 11.40 -0.65
N ALA A 67 -23.64 11.52 -1.40
CA ALA A 67 -24.13 10.47 -2.27
C ALA A 67 -23.16 10.15 -3.41
N GLN A 68 -22.55 11.19 -4.01
CA GLN A 68 -21.59 11.00 -5.09
C GLN A 68 -20.32 10.32 -4.57
N CYS A 69 -19.81 10.75 -3.42
CA CYS A 69 -18.63 10.13 -2.82
C CYS A 69 -18.85 8.66 -2.46
N LYS A 70 -20.02 8.30 -1.90
CA LYS A 70 -20.37 6.90 -1.67
C LYS A 70 -20.36 6.10 -2.99
N ALA A 71 -21.00 6.63 -4.03
CA ALA A 71 -21.10 5.95 -5.31
C ALA A 71 -19.74 5.72 -5.99
N GLN A 72 -18.82 6.70 -5.87
CA GLN A 72 -17.52 6.66 -6.54
C GLN A 72 -16.42 5.97 -5.72
N TYR A 73 -16.44 6.11 -4.39
CA TYR A 73 -15.31 5.76 -3.53
C TYR A 73 -15.63 4.73 -2.44
N CYS A 74 -16.86 4.20 -2.34
CA CYS A 74 -17.14 3.10 -1.41
C CYS A 74 -16.60 1.76 -1.95
N SER A 75 -15.28 1.62 -1.89
CA SER A 75 -14.50 0.43 -2.21
C SER A 75 -13.15 0.53 -1.52
N PHE A 76 -12.53 -0.60 -1.20
CA PHE A 76 -11.15 -0.62 -0.73
C PHE A 76 -10.17 -0.04 -1.75
N ASP A 77 -10.53 -0.02 -3.03
CA ASP A 77 -9.73 0.62 -4.06
C ASP A 77 -9.46 2.10 -3.77
N ALA A 78 -10.44 2.82 -3.21
CA ALA A 78 -10.30 4.22 -2.79
C ALA A 78 -9.33 4.41 -1.61
N LEU A 79 -9.03 3.36 -0.86
CA LEU A 79 -8.05 3.37 0.23
C LEU A 79 -6.66 2.90 -0.23
N SER A 80 -6.44 2.74 -1.54
CA SER A 80 -5.11 2.41 -2.07
C SER A 80 -4.20 3.64 -2.04
N ALA A 81 -2.90 3.46 -1.81
CA ALA A 81 -1.97 4.58 -1.65
C ALA A 81 -2.00 5.58 -2.83
N ASP A 82 -2.27 5.10 -4.05
CA ASP A 82 -2.35 5.90 -5.28
C ASP A 82 -3.69 6.63 -5.47
N LYS A 83 -4.76 6.17 -4.83
CA LYS A 83 -6.13 6.70 -5.02
C LYS A 83 -6.65 7.47 -3.82
N ALA A 84 -6.11 7.18 -2.64
CA ALA A 84 -6.60 7.73 -1.40
C ALA A 84 -6.49 9.25 -1.37
N LEU A 85 -5.42 9.84 -1.92
CA LEU A 85 -5.30 11.29 -2.03
C LEU A 85 -6.46 11.93 -2.82
N LEU A 86 -6.85 11.32 -3.94
CA LEU A 86 -7.97 11.82 -4.75
C LEU A 86 -9.30 11.69 -3.99
N PHE A 87 -9.53 10.55 -3.34
CA PHE A 87 -10.71 10.34 -2.50
C PHE A 87 -10.80 11.42 -1.40
N MET A 88 -9.73 11.65 -0.66
CA MET A 88 -9.71 12.63 0.44
C MET A 88 -9.94 14.06 -0.05
N THR A 89 -9.24 14.48 -1.11
CA THR A 89 -9.36 15.86 -1.62
C THR A 89 -10.73 16.11 -2.23
N THR A 90 -11.34 15.10 -2.85
CA THR A 90 -12.69 15.20 -3.42
C THR A 90 -13.79 15.19 -2.36
N CYS A 91 -13.67 14.32 -1.35
CA CYS A 91 -14.75 14.03 -0.40
C CYS A 91 -14.56 14.64 0.98
N GLY A 92 -13.35 15.09 1.33
CA GLY A 92 -13.02 15.73 2.61
C GLY A 92 -13.86 16.98 2.91
N PRO A 93 -14.09 17.88 1.92
CA PRO A 93 -14.98 19.04 2.13
C PRO A 93 -16.47 18.68 2.22
N ARG A 94 -16.86 17.44 1.96
CA ARG A 94 -18.27 17.02 1.83
C ARG A 94 -18.81 16.42 3.13
N GLY A 95 -18.72 17.18 4.22
CA GLY A 95 -19.23 16.76 5.54
C GLY A 95 -18.47 15.57 6.13
N PRO A 96 -19.13 14.66 6.88
CA PRO A 96 -18.47 13.57 7.59
C PRO A 96 -18.08 12.38 6.69
N THR A 97 -18.20 12.53 5.38
CA THR A 97 -18.12 11.46 4.37
C THR A 97 -16.88 10.59 4.50
N VAL A 98 -15.70 11.19 4.51
CA VAL A 98 -14.43 10.46 4.59
C VAL A 98 -14.35 9.62 5.86
N GLY A 99 -14.60 10.24 7.02
CA GLY A 99 -14.53 9.56 8.31
C GLY A 99 -15.53 8.41 8.41
N GLN A 100 -16.77 8.62 7.98
CA GLN A 100 -17.81 7.57 7.99
C GLN A 100 -17.50 6.41 7.03
N MET A 101 -16.93 6.70 5.86
CA MET A 101 -16.51 5.65 4.92
C MET A 101 -15.30 4.88 5.46
N TRP A 102 -14.39 5.55 6.16
CA TRP A 102 -13.29 4.90 6.86
C TRP A 102 -13.77 3.99 7.98
N ASP A 103 -14.73 4.46 8.79
CA ASP A 103 -15.38 3.66 9.84
C ASP A 103 -16.03 2.40 9.28
N CYS A 104 -16.65 2.49 8.10
CA CYS A 104 -17.20 1.34 7.40
C CYS A 104 -16.13 0.34 6.96
N ALA A 105 -15.01 0.82 6.39
CA ALA A 105 -13.93 -0.05 5.97
C ALA A 105 -13.26 -0.76 7.15
N SER A 106 -13.10 -0.08 8.28
CA SER A 106 -12.43 -0.62 9.45
C SER A 106 -13.36 -1.35 10.43
N SER A 107 -14.68 -1.24 10.23
CA SER A 107 -15.71 -1.65 11.20
C SER A 107 -15.51 -1.08 12.61
N ARG A 108 -14.84 0.09 12.73
CA ARG A 108 -14.40 0.70 14.00
C ARG A 108 -13.69 -0.26 14.96
N LYS A 109 -12.91 -1.20 14.42
CA LYS A 109 -12.09 -2.11 15.22
C LYS A 109 -10.66 -1.62 15.35
N ASP A 110 -9.96 -2.15 16.34
CA ASP A 110 -8.52 -1.96 16.48
C ASP A 110 -7.77 -2.96 15.59
N HIS A 111 -7.11 -2.43 14.55
CA HIS A 111 -6.29 -3.20 13.62
C HIS A 111 -4.79 -3.11 13.93
N SER A 112 -4.38 -2.48 15.03
CA SER A 112 -2.97 -2.22 15.38
C SER A 112 -2.09 -3.47 15.38
N LYS A 113 -2.64 -4.62 15.77
CA LYS A 113 -1.91 -5.89 15.74
C LYS A 113 -1.58 -6.28 14.30
N CYS A 114 -2.57 -6.23 13.40
CA CYS A 114 -2.34 -6.50 11.98
C CYS A 114 -1.39 -5.48 11.36
N CYS A 115 -1.66 -4.19 11.56
CA CYS A 115 -0.86 -3.10 11.00
C CYS A 115 0.62 -3.19 11.37
N ARG A 116 0.95 -3.51 12.63
CA ARG A 116 2.35 -3.73 13.06
C ARG A 116 2.98 -4.91 12.32
N MET A 117 2.26 -6.01 12.14
CA MET A 117 2.78 -7.18 11.44
C MET A 117 3.04 -6.90 9.95
N VAL A 118 2.23 -6.04 9.32
CA VAL A 118 2.38 -5.66 7.91
C VAL A 118 3.25 -4.41 7.71
N GLY A 119 3.95 -3.95 8.76
CA GLY A 119 4.97 -2.91 8.64
C GLY A 119 4.48 -1.46 8.62
N VAL A 120 3.26 -1.18 9.11
CA VAL A 120 2.81 0.21 9.31
C VAL A 120 3.67 0.86 10.40
N GLY A 121 4.18 2.06 10.13
CA GLY A 121 5.00 2.82 11.09
C GLY A 121 4.20 3.27 12.32
N PRO A 122 4.84 3.41 13.50
CA PRO A 122 4.19 3.86 14.72
C PRO A 122 3.50 5.22 14.57
N GLU A 123 4.08 6.12 13.77
CA GLU A 123 3.54 7.45 13.46
C GLU A 123 2.19 7.41 12.72
N CYS A 124 1.84 6.27 12.11
CA CYS A 124 0.63 6.09 11.33
C CYS A 124 -0.37 5.11 11.96
N MET A 125 -0.12 4.63 13.18
CA MET A 125 -1.01 3.69 13.89
C MET A 125 -2.40 4.26 14.17
N ALA A 126 -2.54 5.58 14.20
CA ALA A 126 -3.85 6.24 14.33
C ALA A 126 -4.82 5.89 13.18
N TYR A 127 -4.32 5.50 11.99
CA TYR A 127 -5.16 5.01 10.89
C TYR A 127 -5.57 3.53 11.05
N CYS A 128 -4.98 2.81 12.00
CA CYS A 128 -5.31 1.42 12.34
C CYS A 128 -6.22 1.33 13.58
N GLN A 129 -6.08 2.27 14.51
CA GLN A 129 -6.85 2.37 15.75
C GLN A 129 -8.16 3.11 15.52
N THR A 130 -9.08 2.48 14.81
CA THR A 130 -10.30 3.16 14.32
C THR A 130 -11.47 3.13 15.30
N THR A 131 -11.23 2.75 16.56
CA THR A 131 -12.28 2.67 17.60
C THR A 131 -12.95 4.03 17.87
N ASN A 132 -12.20 5.13 17.68
CA ASN A 132 -12.65 6.50 17.92
C ASN A 132 -12.62 7.36 16.64
N GLY A 133 -12.71 6.73 15.46
CA GLY A 133 -12.53 7.40 14.17
C GLY A 133 -11.07 7.53 13.77
N VAL A 134 -10.79 8.38 12.78
CA VAL A 134 -9.44 8.57 12.21
C VAL A 134 -9.01 10.02 12.13
N PRO A 135 -7.70 10.31 12.16
CA PRO A 135 -7.20 11.67 11.96
C PRO A 135 -7.60 12.23 10.59
N SER A 136 -8.14 13.44 10.60
CA SER A 136 -8.47 14.23 9.41
C SER A 136 -7.42 15.27 9.04
N ASP A 137 -6.33 15.36 9.83
CA ASP A 137 -5.23 16.29 9.58
C ASP A 137 -4.53 15.96 8.24
N PRO A 138 -4.49 16.90 7.28
CA PRO A 138 -3.89 16.65 5.97
C PRO A 138 -2.40 16.30 6.01
N ALA A 139 -1.62 16.86 6.95
CA ALA A 139 -0.18 16.59 7.03
C ALA A 139 0.09 15.17 7.56
N ILE A 140 -0.64 14.76 8.61
CA ILE A 140 -0.56 13.38 9.12
C ILE A 140 -0.96 12.40 8.02
N TYR A 141 -2.04 12.70 7.30
CA TYR A 141 -2.51 11.90 6.18
C TYR A 141 -1.44 11.71 5.10
N MET A 142 -0.86 12.82 4.62
CA MET A 142 0.16 12.79 3.56
C MET A 142 1.39 11.97 3.96
N ASN A 143 1.84 12.10 5.21
CA ASN A 143 2.97 11.33 5.73
C ASN A 143 2.68 9.82 5.78
N CYS A 144 1.42 9.45 5.92
CA CYS A 144 0.97 8.07 6.10
C CYS A 144 0.46 7.38 4.82
N LEU A 145 0.31 8.11 3.70
CA LEU A 145 -0.18 7.58 2.42
C LEU A 145 0.51 6.28 1.99
N LYS A 146 1.83 6.20 2.16
CA LYS A 146 2.64 5.01 1.80
C LYS A 146 2.20 3.72 2.52
N TYR A 147 1.52 3.81 3.66
CA TYR A 147 1.06 2.66 4.43
C TYR A 147 -0.37 2.24 4.10
N PHE A 148 -1.08 2.97 3.26
CA PHE A 148 -2.52 2.77 3.08
C PHE A 148 -2.86 1.41 2.44
N ASP A 149 -2.01 0.90 1.55
CA ASP A 149 -2.19 -0.46 1.03
C ASP A 149 -2.06 -1.53 2.13
N ALA A 150 -1.16 -1.34 3.09
CA ALA A 150 -0.98 -2.23 4.24
C ALA A 150 -2.15 -2.11 5.23
N VAL A 151 -2.65 -0.91 5.50
CA VAL A 151 -3.84 -0.69 6.33
C VAL A 151 -5.09 -1.31 5.68
N LYS A 152 -5.29 -1.07 4.39
CA LYS A 152 -6.36 -1.65 3.56
C LYS A 152 -6.35 -3.18 3.60
N LEU A 153 -5.17 -3.80 3.57
CA LEU A 153 -5.04 -5.25 3.69
C LEU A 153 -5.64 -5.76 5.02
N CYS A 154 -5.34 -5.10 6.13
CA CYS A 154 -5.89 -5.47 7.44
C CYS A 154 -7.41 -5.34 7.50
N PHE A 155 -7.94 -4.25 6.94
CA PHE A 155 -9.38 -4.03 6.89
C PHE A 155 -10.10 -5.10 6.06
N LYS A 156 -9.54 -5.45 4.89
CA LYS A 156 -10.06 -6.54 4.04
C LYS A 156 -10.08 -7.88 4.76
N GLN A 157 -8.97 -8.26 5.43
CA GLN A 157 -8.88 -9.51 6.17
C GLN A 157 -9.90 -9.59 7.32
N TYR A 158 -10.16 -8.46 7.98
CA TYR A 158 -11.19 -8.40 9.02
C TYR A 158 -12.58 -8.55 8.41
N LEU A 159 -12.92 -7.70 7.43
CA LEU A 159 -14.24 -7.69 6.82
C LEU A 159 -14.55 -8.96 6.04
N SER A 160 -13.56 -9.72 5.55
CA SER A 160 -13.83 -11.02 4.91
C SER A 160 -14.37 -12.07 5.90
N LYS A 161 -14.10 -11.91 7.21
CA LYS A 161 -14.43 -12.89 8.25
C LYS A 161 -15.46 -12.40 9.27
N ASN A 162 -15.76 -11.11 9.27
CA ASN A 162 -16.63 -10.47 10.25
C ASN A 162 -17.73 -9.66 9.55
N PRO A 163 -18.88 -9.44 10.22
CA PRO A 163 -19.88 -8.51 9.72
C PRO A 163 -19.32 -7.08 9.61
N ASN A 164 -19.99 -6.25 8.81
CA ASN A 164 -19.71 -4.83 8.75
C ASN A 164 -20.12 -4.10 10.05
N LEU A 165 -19.89 -2.78 10.10
CA LEU A 165 -20.21 -1.93 11.25
C LEU A 165 -21.67 -2.06 11.74
N TYR A 166 -22.61 -2.36 10.85
CA TYR A 166 -24.05 -2.48 11.13
C TYR A 166 -24.54 -3.93 11.25
N GLY A 167 -23.64 -4.92 11.15
CA GLY A 167 -24.00 -6.33 11.30
C GLY A 167 -24.23 -7.09 9.98
N ASP A 168 -24.13 -6.46 8.80
CA ASP A 168 -24.38 -7.16 7.54
C ASP A 168 -23.24 -8.09 7.13
N LEU A 169 -23.60 -9.24 6.55
CA LEU A 169 -22.70 -10.27 6.00
C LEU A 169 -22.53 -10.19 4.49
#